data_AF-A0A402A1X2-F1
#
_entry.id   AF-A0A402A1X2-F1
#
_cell.length_a   1.000
_cell.length_b   1.000
_cell.length_c   1.000
_cell.angle_alpha   90.00
_cell.angle_beta   90.00
_cell.angle_gamma   90.00
#
_symmetry.space_group_name_H-M   'P 1'
#
loop_
_entity.id
_entity.type
_entity.pdbx_description
1 polymer ?
#
loop_
_entity_poly.entity_id
_entity_poly.type
_entity_poly.pdbx_seq_one_letter_code
_entity_poly.pdbx_strand_id
1 'polypeptide(L)'
;MGYQAKLVGQDPLNYFLQHATGEQHLQIADVVLRTNKDPKEIFAHLIRVATNSKWSHSAILYLVSDPYRGYNNTFLVEAKTRGINLASWRNEVVPFEQFTVGIKRPILDWYKETPYEQSRRDPQDAEDAHGISYLRHVRGIAFDQINGLYDNKTVYELSALYAQRIARRHLSALPQVADAAGAIADFFRKWDEADDSIASMHQLICSGLVQYSFFEALRIRISNAMAIPEHREAAMSNLQNMERILFREDPDGILKRYIQQVQAGQLSIADKTPEDVLDLLKTATPADFNNSSHLQWRFVINKGAIWEILPAADSYQPENEEEAEVLEMLGPEHHPFKK
;
A
#
# COMPACT_ATOMS: atom_id res chain seq x y z
N MET A 1 14.81 11.78 9.10
CA MET A 1 15.74 10.75 8.62
C MET A 1 15.96 11.00 7.15
N GLY A 2 17.19 11.27 6.76
CA GLY A 2 17.57 11.48 5.37
C GLY A 2 17.65 10.15 4.63
N TYR A 3 17.71 10.24 3.30
CA TYR A 3 17.91 9.09 2.42
C TYR A 3 19.06 9.37 1.47
N GLN A 4 19.78 8.30 1.11
CA GLN A 4 20.70 8.24 -0.01
C GLN A 4 20.08 7.29 -1.05
N ALA A 5 20.20 7.63 -2.33
CA ALA A 5 19.79 6.76 -3.42
C ALA A 5 21.03 6.28 -4.19
N LYS A 6 21.32 4.99 -4.11
CA LYS A 6 22.49 4.38 -4.77
C LYS A 6 22.05 3.70 -6.06
N LEU A 7 22.64 4.08 -7.19
CA LEU A 7 22.42 3.38 -8.46
C LEU A 7 22.98 1.95 -8.38
N VAL A 8 22.13 0.95 -8.58
CA VAL A 8 22.49 -0.47 -8.48
C VAL A 8 22.24 -1.27 -9.77
N GLY A 9 21.56 -0.69 -10.75
CA GLY A 9 21.33 -1.35 -12.04
C GLY A 9 20.60 -0.47 -13.05
N GLN A 10 20.51 -0.96 -14.30
CA GLN A 10 19.80 -0.29 -15.41
C GLN A 10 18.90 -1.26 -16.20
N ASP A 11 18.65 -2.46 -15.65
CA ASP A 11 17.79 -3.47 -16.26
C ASP A 11 16.71 -3.93 -15.27
N PRO A 12 15.66 -3.13 -15.07
CA PRO A 12 14.63 -3.41 -14.06
C PRO A 12 13.82 -4.65 -14.41
N LEU A 13 13.84 -5.13 -15.66
CA LEU A 13 13.14 -6.36 -16.04
C LEU A 13 13.82 -7.59 -15.48
N ASN A 14 15.15 -7.60 -15.44
CA ASN A 14 15.90 -8.77 -15.02
C ASN A 14 16.49 -8.65 -13.62
N TYR A 15 16.82 -7.45 -13.15
CA TYR A 15 17.46 -7.24 -11.86
C TYR A 15 16.70 -7.89 -10.70
N PHE A 16 15.37 -7.80 -10.69
CA PHE A 16 14.53 -8.40 -9.65
C PHE A 16 14.13 -9.86 -9.92
N LEU A 17 14.51 -10.44 -11.06
CA LEU A 17 14.23 -11.83 -11.43
C LEU A 17 15.46 -12.74 -11.31
N GLN A 18 16.67 -12.17 -11.31
CA GLN A 18 17.92 -12.92 -11.29
C GLN A 18 18.47 -13.05 -9.86
N HIS A 19 18.51 -14.27 -9.33
CA HIS A 19 19.05 -14.58 -7.99
C HIS A 19 20.57 -14.82 -7.97
N ALA A 20 21.33 -14.24 -8.89
CA ALA A 20 22.74 -14.58 -9.10
C ALA A 20 23.62 -14.42 -7.84
N THR A 21 23.19 -13.59 -6.89
CA THR A 21 23.89 -13.28 -5.63
C THR A 21 23.30 -13.94 -4.39
N GLY A 22 22.15 -14.63 -4.50
CA GLY A 22 21.42 -15.20 -3.35
C GLY A 22 20.70 -14.19 -2.45
N GLU A 23 20.76 -12.88 -2.75
CA GLU A 23 20.01 -11.85 -2.02
C GLU A 23 18.63 -11.63 -2.65
N GLN A 24 17.57 -11.75 -1.83
CA GLN A 24 16.21 -11.49 -2.28
C GLN A 24 15.93 -9.98 -2.28
N HIS A 25 15.95 -9.36 -3.46
CA HIS A 25 15.70 -7.91 -3.59
C HIS A 25 14.26 -7.53 -3.23
N LEU A 26 13.28 -8.31 -3.70
CA LEU A 26 11.85 -8.09 -3.45
C LEU A 26 11.28 -9.14 -2.50
N GLN A 27 10.30 -8.75 -1.70
CA GLN A 27 9.61 -9.65 -0.77
C GLN A 27 8.10 -9.62 -1.03
N ILE A 28 7.42 -10.73 -0.76
CA ILE A 28 5.95 -10.77 -0.75
C ILE A 28 5.43 -9.66 0.16
N ALA A 29 4.35 -9.01 -0.28
CA ALA A 29 3.73 -7.87 0.39
C ALA A 29 4.56 -6.58 0.43
N ASP A 30 5.68 -6.50 -0.31
CA ASP A 30 6.23 -5.20 -0.68
C ASP A 30 5.14 -4.36 -1.37
N VAL A 31 5.02 -3.11 -0.94
CA VAL A 31 4.09 -2.13 -1.50
C VAL A 31 4.78 -1.42 -2.65
N VAL A 32 4.16 -1.48 -3.82
CA VAL A 32 4.65 -0.84 -5.02
C VAL A 32 3.83 0.41 -5.27
N LEU A 33 4.50 1.57 -5.35
CA LEU A 33 3.91 2.84 -5.76
C LEU A 33 4.30 3.13 -7.20
N ARG A 34 3.37 3.66 -7.99
CA ARG A 34 3.65 4.01 -9.38
C ARG A 34 3.18 5.42 -9.71
N THR A 35 4.03 6.13 -10.43
CA THR A 35 3.71 7.37 -11.11
C THR A 35 3.66 7.09 -12.60
N ASN A 36 2.54 7.40 -13.24
CA ASN A 36 2.45 7.45 -14.70
C ASN A 36 2.57 8.90 -15.20
N LYS A 37 3.58 9.15 -16.04
CA LYS A 37 3.85 10.45 -16.67
C LYS A 37 3.22 10.57 -18.08
N ASP A 38 2.58 9.53 -18.62
CA ASP A 38 1.88 9.61 -19.91
C ASP A 38 0.73 10.63 -19.83
N PRO A 39 0.78 11.74 -20.60
CA PRO A 39 -0.28 12.74 -20.59
C PRO A 39 -1.62 12.20 -21.10
N LYS A 40 -1.63 11.05 -21.79
CA LYS A 40 -2.86 10.37 -22.22
C LYS A 40 -3.56 9.64 -21.08
N GLU A 41 -2.85 9.30 -20.00
CA GLU A 41 -3.44 8.73 -18.79
C GLU A 41 -3.92 9.85 -17.85
N ILE A 42 -5.01 10.48 -18.27
CA ILE A 42 -5.68 11.59 -17.57
C ILE A 42 -5.98 11.23 -16.10
N PHE A 43 -6.28 9.96 -15.81
CA PHE A 43 -6.58 9.49 -14.45
C PHE A 43 -5.38 9.51 -13.51
N ALA A 44 -4.21 9.07 -13.98
CA ALA A 44 -3.00 9.15 -13.18
C ALA A 44 -2.65 10.62 -12.85
N HIS A 45 -2.93 11.54 -13.77
CA HIS A 45 -2.79 12.97 -13.51
C HIS A 45 -3.82 13.48 -12.48
N LEU A 46 -5.09 13.11 -12.65
CA LEU A 46 -6.17 13.51 -11.75
C LEU A 46 -5.92 13.02 -10.31
N ILE A 47 -5.52 11.75 -10.12
CA ILE A 47 -5.24 11.20 -8.78
C ILE A 47 -4.15 12.03 -8.12
N ARG A 48 -3.08 12.35 -8.83
CA ARG A 48 -1.98 13.16 -8.32
C ARG A 48 -2.43 14.57 -7.93
N VAL A 49 -3.22 15.22 -8.76
CA VAL A 49 -3.76 16.56 -8.47
C VAL A 49 -4.72 16.52 -7.28
N ALA A 50 -5.67 15.59 -7.28
CA ALA A 50 -6.72 15.51 -6.28
C ALA A 50 -6.16 15.11 -4.91
N THR A 51 -5.23 14.15 -4.89
CA THR A 51 -4.56 13.76 -3.65
C THR A 51 -3.47 14.76 -3.26
N ASN A 52 -2.88 15.53 -4.19
CA ASN A 52 -1.64 16.31 -4.03
C ASN A 52 -0.41 15.42 -3.80
N SER A 53 -0.34 14.35 -4.58
CA SER A 53 0.64 13.26 -4.51
C SER A 53 1.47 13.21 -5.80
N LYS A 54 2.73 12.81 -5.73
CA LYS A 54 3.53 12.44 -6.91
C LYS A 54 3.11 11.08 -7.43
N TRP A 55 2.67 10.20 -6.53
CA TRP A 55 2.25 8.83 -6.82
C TRP A 55 0.77 8.78 -7.23
N SER A 56 0.48 8.00 -8.27
CA SER A 56 -0.87 7.84 -8.84
C SER A 56 -1.52 6.50 -8.54
N HIS A 57 -0.75 5.51 -8.10
CA HIS A 57 -1.22 4.12 -7.97
C HIS A 57 -0.42 3.36 -6.91
N SER A 58 -1.02 2.32 -6.35
CA SER A 58 -0.37 1.40 -5.43
C SER A 58 -0.78 -0.05 -5.67
N ALA A 59 0.15 -0.99 -5.51
CA ALA A 59 -0.08 -2.42 -5.62
C ALA A 59 0.66 -3.19 -4.52
N ILE A 60 0.32 -4.47 -4.35
CA ILE A 60 1.03 -5.39 -3.47
C ILE A 60 1.77 -6.43 -4.31
N LEU A 61 3.03 -6.69 -3.99
CA LEU A 61 3.76 -7.82 -4.55
C LEU A 61 3.16 -9.16 -4.07
N TYR A 62 2.72 -9.98 -5.03
CA TYR A 62 2.06 -11.25 -4.80
C TYR A 62 3.04 -12.43 -4.90
N LEU A 63 3.81 -12.51 -5.98
CA LEU A 63 4.73 -13.62 -6.18
C LEU A 63 6.06 -13.05 -6.64
N VAL A 64 7.14 -13.41 -5.95
CA VAL A 64 8.51 -13.14 -6.40
C VAL A 64 8.94 -14.27 -7.33
N SER A 65 9.74 -13.95 -8.35
CA SER A 65 10.33 -14.98 -9.19
C SER A 65 11.15 -15.97 -8.35
N ASP A 66 10.95 -17.25 -8.62
CA ASP A 66 11.74 -18.37 -8.09
C ASP A 66 11.81 -19.43 -9.20
N PRO A 67 12.84 -19.40 -10.04
CA PRO A 67 13.01 -20.37 -11.13
C PRO A 67 13.10 -21.82 -10.65
N TYR A 68 13.60 -22.07 -9.43
CA TYR A 68 13.68 -23.41 -8.86
C TYR A 68 12.30 -23.99 -8.54
N ARG A 69 11.35 -23.13 -8.17
CA ARG A 69 9.92 -23.47 -7.99
C ARG A 69 9.09 -23.29 -9.28
N GLY A 70 9.72 -22.96 -10.40
CA GLY A 70 9.08 -22.80 -11.71
C GLY A 70 8.45 -21.42 -11.98
N TYR A 71 8.73 -20.43 -11.14
CA TYR A 71 8.20 -19.07 -11.27
C TYR A 71 9.25 -18.14 -11.91
N ASN A 72 9.14 -17.92 -13.22
CA ASN A 72 10.11 -17.09 -13.97
C ASN A 72 9.74 -15.59 -14.02
N ASN A 73 8.77 -15.15 -13.23
CA ASN A 73 8.27 -13.78 -13.27
C ASN A 73 7.78 -13.36 -11.88
N THR A 74 7.77 -12.05 -11.65
CA THR A 74 7.21 -11.42 -10.46
C THR A 74 5.80 -10.91 -10.78
N PHE A 75 4.86 -11.14 -9.88
CA PHE A 75 3.47 -10.74 -10.02
C PHE A 75 3.02 -9.86 -8.87
N LEU A 76 2.10 -8.95 -9.17
CA LEU A 76 1.48 -8.03 -8.22
C LEU A 76 -0.03 -8.21 -8.25
N VAL A 77 -0.68 -7.98 -7.12
CA VAL A 77 -2.12 -7.78 -7.04
C VAL A 77 -2.39 -6.29 -7.05
N GLU A 78 -3.22 -5.86 -8.00
CA GLU A 78 -3.62 -4.46 -8.13
C GLU A 78 -5.10 -4.33 -8.51
N ALA A 79 -5.72 -3.22 -8.10
CA ALA A 79 -7.04 -2.86 -8.59
C ALA A 79 -6.93 -2.17 -9.95
N LYS A 80 -7.64 -2.70 -10.95
CA LYS A 80 -7.81 -2.07 -12.26
C LYS A 80 -9.27 -1.78 -12.55
N THR A 81 -9.42 -1.02 -13.61
CA THR A 81 -10.61 -0.67 -14.38
C THR A 81 -11.70 -1.76 -14.52
N ARG A 82 -11.34 -3.05 -14.44
CA ARG A 82 -12.25 -4.20 -14.58
C ARG A 82 -12.21 -5.14 -13.37
N GLY A 83 -11.88 -4.60 -12.20
CA GLY A 83 -11.69 -5.34 -10.96
C GLY A 83 -10.21 -5.56 -10.61
N ILE A 84 -9.96 -6.40 -9.62
CA ILE A 84 -8.60 -6.70 -9.17
C ILE A 84 -7.98 -7.72 -10.13
N ASN A 85 -6.73 -7.49 -10.51
CA ASN A 85 -6.00 -8.35 -11.43
C ASN A 85 -4.61 -8.70 -10.89
N LEU A 86 -4.10 -9.81 -11.39
CA LEU A 86 -2.68 -10.11 -11.31
C LEU A 86 -1.94 -9.40 -12.46
N ALA A 87 -1.00 -8.54 -12.10
CA ALA A 87 -0.13 -7.84 -13.03
C ALA A 87 1.26 -8.47 -13.05
N SER A 88 1.87 -8.57 -14.23
CA SER A 88 3.29 -8.89 -14.32
C SER A 88 4.13 -7.66 -14.01
N TRP A 89 5.24 -7.87 -13.30
CA TRP A 89 6.27 -6.85 -13.05
C TRP A 89 6.62 -6.01 -14.28
N ARG A 90 6.70 -6.63 -15.47
CA ARG A 90 6.98 -5.93 -16.73
C ARG A 90 6.01 -4.76 -16.99
N ASN A 91 4.72 -4.95 -16.69
CA ASN A 91 3.69 -3.95 -16.95
C ASN A 91 3.77 -2.76 -15.97
N GLU A 92 4.47 -2.93 -14.84
CA GLU A 92 4.63 -1.88 -13.84
C GLU A 92 5.80 -0.96 -14.13
N VAL A 93 6.83 -1.47 -14.81
CA VAL A 93 8.05 -0.71 -15.11
C VAL A 93 8.14 -0.23 -16.55
N VAL A 94 7.41 -0.84 -17.50
CA VAL A 94 7.45 -0.48 -18.93
C VAL A 94 6.21 0.33 -19.33
N PRO A 95 6.37 1.45 -20.06
CA PRO A 95 7.63 2.00 -20.59
C PRO A 95 8.41 2.83 -19.57
N PHE A 96 9.73 2.60 -19.50
CA PHE A 96 10.63 3.16 -18.49
C PHE A 96 10.64 4.69 -18.43
N GLU A 97 10.47 5.35 -19.57
CA GLU A 97 10.46 6.82 -19.65
C GLU A 97 9.19 7.45 -19.06
N GLN A 98 8.10 6.68 -19.01
CA GLN A 98 6.82 7.17 -18.53
C GLN A 98 6.55 6.76 -17.08
N PHE A 99 7.09 5.62 -16.66
CA PHE A 99 6.80 5.06 -15.33
C PHE A 99 7.95 5.29 -14.37
N THR A 100 7.61 5.88 -13.22
CA THR A 100 8.49 5.88 -12.04
C THR A 100 7.85 4.95 -11.02
N VAL A 101 8.61 4.00 -10.49
CA VAL A 101 8.13 2.98 -9.55
C VAL A 101 8.89 3.11 -8.24
N GLY A 102 8.17 3.22 -7.13
CA GLY A 102 8.71 3.18 -5.78
C GLY A 102 8.37 1.85 -5.11
N ILE A 103 9.29 1.29 -4.34
CA ILE A 103 9.06 0.05 -3.59
C ILE A 103 9.29 0.34 -2.11
N LYS A 104 8.25 0.11 -1.30
CA LYS A 104 8.31 0.19 0.16
C LYS A 104 8.01 -1.16 0.79
N ARG A 105 8.65 -1.43 1.93
CA ARG A 105 8.48 -2.66 2.70
C ARG A 105 7.83 -2.38 4.06
N PRO A 106 6.85 -3.18 4.52
CA PRO A 106 6.34 -3.11 5.89
C PRO A 106 7.43 -3.32 6.93
N ILE A 107 7.46 -2.47 7.96
CA ILE A 107 8.31 -2.64 9.13
C ILE A 107 7.55 -3.54 10.12
N LEU A 108 8.11 -4.72 10.41
CA LEU A 108 7.47 -5.74 11.26
C LEU A 108 8.22 -6.00 12.58
N ASP A 109 9.01 -5.05 13.06
CA ASP A 109 9.74 -5.15 14.35
C ASP A 109 8.82 -5.34 15.57
N TRP A 110 7.53 -5.01 15.44
CA TRP A 110 6.48 -5.21 16.45
C TRP A 110 5.73 -6.53 16.33
N TYR A 111 5.80 -7.21 15.18
CA TYR A 111 4.99 -8.39 14.94
C TYR A 111 5.50 -9.52 15.84
N LYS A 112 4.60 -10.13 16.61
CA LYS A 112 4.94 -11.28 17.44
C LYS A 112 4.42 -12.54 16.74
N GLU A 113 5.36 -13.33 16.24
CA GLU A 113 5.04 -14.66 15.72
C GLU A 113 4.62 -15.60 16.85
N THR A 114 3.58 -16.38 16.56
CA THR A 114 3.15 -17.52 17.36
C THR A 114 4.23 -18.62 17.39
N PRO A 115 4.23 -19.49 18.42
CA PRO A 115 5.09 -20.68 18.44
C PRO A 115 4.99 -21.55 17.17
N TYR A 116 3.79 -21.68 16.60
CA TYR A 116 3.58 -22.41 15.36
C TYR A 116 4.33 -21.77 14.17
N GLU A 117 4.26 -20.45 14.00
CA GLU A 117 4.99 -19.75 12.93
C GLU A 117 6.50 -19.89 13.09
N GLN A 118 7.01 -19.75 14.31
CA GLN A 118 8.44 -19.90 14.60
C GLN A 118 8.92 -21.32 14.27
N SER A 119 8.12 -22.34 14.58
CA SER A 119 8.45 -23.75 14.29
C SER A 119 8.49 -24.09 12.80
N ARG A 120 7.92 -23.23 11.94
CA ARG A 120 7.88 -23.40 10.49
C ARG A 120 9.01 -22.69 9.76
N ARG A 121 9.85 -21.93 10.48
CA ARG A 121 10.97 -21.21 9.88
C ARG A 121 12.01 -22.18 9.29
N ASP A 122 12.36 -21.94 8.05
CA ASP A 122 13.47 -22.56 7.35
C ASP A 122 14.62 -21.54 7.23
N PRO A 123 15.70 -21.70 8.00
CA PRO A 123 16.84 -20.79 7.93
C PRO A 123 17.59 -20.85 6.59
N GLN A 124 17.28 -21.82 5.72
CA GLN A 124 17.86 -21.93 4.38
C GLN A 124 17.01 -21.24 3.30
N ASP A 125 15.76 -20.90 3.59
CA ASP A 125 14.91 -20.11 2.68
C ASP A 125 15.15 -18.62 2.95
N ALA A 126 15.75 -17.93 1.97
CA ALA A 126 16.05 -16.50 2.07
C ALA A 126 14.77 -15.63 2.23
N GLU A 127 13.60 -16.15 1.85
CA GLU A 127 12.31 -15.48 2.05
C GLU A 127 11.78 -15.66 3.48
N ASP A 128 12.27 -16.64 4.23
CA ASP A 128 11.73 -17.03 5.53
C ASP A 128 12.22 -16.15 6.70
N ALA A 129 12.11 -14.83 6.47
CA ALA A 129 12.39 -13.80 7.44
C ALA A 129 11.23 -13.64 8.45
N HIS A 130 11.53 -12.97 9.56
CA HIS A 130 10.54 -12.65 10.58
C HIS A 130 9.29 -11.98 9.99
N GLY A 131 8.11 -12.51 10.33
CA GLY A 131 6.81 -11.99 9.89
C GLY A 131 6.38 -12.43 8.49
N ILE A 132 7.16 -13.24 7.76
CA ILE A 132 6.80 -13.67 6.40
C ILE A 132 5.46 -14.42 6.35
N SER A 133 5.15 -15.22 7.37
CA SER A 133 3.87 -15.95 7.45
C SER A 133 2.67 -15.00 7.47
N TYR A 134 2.82 -13.82 8.09
CA TYR A 134 1.81 -12.77 8.04
C TYR A 134 1.75 -12.14 6.64
N LEU A 135 2.89 -11.76 6.04
CA LEU A 135 2.94 -11.17 4.70
C LEU A 135 2.37 -12.09 3.60
N ARG A 136 2.65 -13.39 3.68
CA ARG A 136 2.04 -14.42 2.81
C ARG A 136 0.52 -14.48 2.98
N HIS A 137 0.00 -14.18 4.17
CA HIS A 137 -1.44 -14.09 4.42
C HIS A 137 -2.03 -12.78 3.90
N VAL A 138 -1.34 -11.64 4.04
CA VAL A 138 -1.71 -10.34 3.41
C VAL A 138 -1.95 -10.54 1.92
N ARG A 139 -1.01 -11.22 1.26
CA ARG A 139 -1.13 -11.61 -0.13
C ARG A 139 -2.40 -12.45 -0.41
N GLY A 140 -2.63 -13.47 0.42
CA GLY A 140 -3.81 -14.35 0.28
C GLY A 140 -5.10 -13.55 0.35
N ILE A 141 -5.22 -12.65 1.33
CA ILE A 141 -6.35 -11.73 1.43
C ILE A 141 -6.46 -10.88 0.17
N ALA A 142 -5.39 -10.20 -0.26
CA ALA A 142 -5.41 -9.36 -1.47
C ALA A 142 -5.88 -10.14 -2.71
N PHE A 143 -5.48 -11.40 -2.85
CA PHE A 143 -5.92 -12.28 -3.92
C PHE A 143 -7.40 -12.68 -3.79
N ASP A 144 -7.87 -13.01 -2.60
CA ASP A 144 -9.29 -13.37 -2.38
C ASP A 144 -10.24 -12.22 -2.72
N GLN A 145 -9.78 -10.98 -2.57
CA GLN A 145 -10.53 -9.79 -2.98
C GLN A 145 -10.84 -9.79 -4.49
N ILE A 146 -10.02 -10.46 -5.33
CA ILE A 146 -10.24 -10.61 -6.78
C ILE A 146 -11.62 -11.21 -7.08
N ASN A 147 -12.07 -12.13 -6.23
CA ASN A 147 -13.26 -12.94 -6.50
C ASN A 147 -14.52 -12.46 -5.76
N GLY A 148 -14.46 -11.48 -4.86
CA GLY A 148 -15.54 -11.31 -3.88
C GLY A 148 -15.90 -9.91 -3.39
N LEU A 149 -15.13 -8.86 -3.68
CA LEU A 149 -15.32 -7.55 -3.03
C LEU A 149 -15.48 -6.34 -3.97
N TYR A 150 -15.48 -6.58 -5.28
CA TYR A 150 -15.69 -5.52 -6.27
C TYR A 150 -17.11 -5.57 -6.83
N ASP A 151 -18.00 -4.81 -6.19
CA ASP A 151 -19.28 -4.41 -6.74
C ASP A 151 -19.25 -2.89 -7.01
N ASN A 152 -19.84 -2.46 -8.13
CA ASN A 152 -19.84 -1.06 -8.56
C ASN A 152 -20.38 -0.10 -7.47
N LYS A 153 -21.36 -0.51 -6.67
CA LYS A 153 -21.90 0.27 -5.56
C LYS A 153 -20.83 0.59 -4.53
N THR A 154 -20.04 -0.41 -4.15
CA THR A 154 -18.89 -0.23 -3.24
C THR A 154 -17.87 0.76 -3.83
N VAL A 155 -17.62 0.71 -5.14
CA VAL A 155 -16.73 1.66 -5.84
C VAL A 155 -17.26 3.09 -5.71
N TYR A 156 -18.56 3.33 -5.93
CA TYR A 156 -19.17 4.66 -5.79
C TYR A 156 -19.11 5.20 -4.36
N GLU A 157 -19.43 4.36 -3.37
CA GLU A 157 -19.38 4.73 -1.96
C GLU A 157 -17.95 5.15 -1.56
N LEU A 158 -16.94 4.38 -2.00
CA LEU A 158 -15.54 4.71 -1.76
C LEU A 158 -15.14 6.00 -2.46
N SER A 159 -15.49 6.18 -3.73
CA SER A 159 -15.19 7.42 -4.45
C SER A 159 -15.81 8.65 -3.79
N ALA A 160 -17.02 8.55 -3.25
CA ALA A 160 -17.65 9.63 -2.48
C ALA A 160 -16.91 9.92 -1.16
N LEU A 161 -16.46 8.89 -0.44
CA LEU A 161 -15.65 9.06 0.77
C LEU A 161 -14.27 9.63 0.47
N TYR A 162 -13.64 9.22 -0.64
CA TYR A 162 -12.40 9.81 -1.15
C TYR A 162 -12.60 11.29 -1.48
N ALA A 163 -13.66 11.63 -2.21
CA ALA A 163 -14.04 12.99 -2.53
C ALA A 163 -14.22 13.84 -1.27
N GLN A 164 -14.92 13.30 -0.26
CA GLN A 164 -15.10 13.96 1.03
C GLN A 164 -13.77 14.19 1.75
N ARG A 165 -12.88 13.19 1.77
CA ARG A 165 -11.55 13.31 2.39
C ARG A 165 -10.71 14.39 1.70
N ILE A 166 -10.71 14.40 0.36
CA ILE A 166 -10.02 15.39 -0.45
C ILE A 166 -10.61 16.79 -0.22
N ALA A 167 -11.94 16.92 -0.19
CA ALA A 167 -12.62 18.19 0.10
C ALA A 167 -12.23 18.73 1.49
N ARG A 168 -12.30 17.90 2.54
CA ARG A 168 -11.88 18.28 3.89
C ARG A 168 -10.43 18.75 3.94
N ARG A 169 -9.56 18.16 3.13
CA ARG A 169 -8.14 18.47 3.07
C ARG A 169 -7.85 19.81 2.39
N HIS A 170 -8.50 20.11 1.26
CA HIS A 170 -8.25 21.33 0.50
C HIS A 170 -9.09 22.52 0.96
N LEU A 171 -10.21 22.27 1.65
CA LEU A 171 -11.23 23.28 2.00
C LEU A 171 -11.46 23.41 3.50
N SER A 172 -10.52 22.97 4.33
CA SER A 172 -10.52 23.03 5.80
C SER A 172 -10.71 24.44 6.40
N ALA A 173 -10.86 25.47 5.57
CA ALA A 173 -11.15 26.86 5.97
C ALA A 173 -12.56 27.36 5.59
N LEU A 174 -13.44 26.56 4.97
CA LEU A 174 -14.75 27.03 4.49
C LEU A 174 -15.93 26.16 4.98
N PRO A 175 -17.04 26.76 5.46
CA PRO A 175 -18.21 26.05 5.98
C PRO A 175 -19.02 25.24 4.93
N GLN A 176 -18.57 25.19 3.67
CA GLN A 176 -19.26 24.57 2.54
C GLN A 176 -18.67 23.20 2.13
N VAL A 177 -17.98 22.50 3.05
CA VAL A 177 -17.34 21.20 2.78
C VAL A 177 -18.34 20.17 2.23
N ALA A 178 -19.60 20.21 2.68
CA ALA A 178 -20.64 19.32 2.18
C ALA A 178 -21.01 19.60 0.71
N ASP A 179 -21.13 20.87 0.33
CA ASP A 179 -21.44 21.28 -1.05
C ASP A 179 -20.28 20.99 -1.99
N ALA A 180 -19.04 21.16 -1.53
CA ALA A 180 -17.84 20.84 -2.30
C ALA A 180 -17.59 19.34 -2.43
N ALA A 181 -17.83 18.55 -1.38
CA ALA A 181 -17.83 17.09 -1.46
C ALA A 181 -18.93 16.61 -2.42
N GLY A 182 -20.11 17.25 -2.37
CA GLY A 182 -21.20 17.05 -3.32
C GLY A 182 -20.77 17.40 -4.75
N ALA A 183 -20.08 18.51 -4.97
CA ALA A 183 -19.60 18.92 -6.30
C ALA A 183 -18.51 17.98 -6.84
N ILE A 184 -17.60 17.49 -6.01
CA ILE A 184 -16.57 16.51 -6.40
C ILE A 184 -17.22 15.14 -6.65
N ALA A 185 -18.18 14.72 -5.82
CA ALA A 185 -18.94 13.49 -6.05
C ALA A 185 -19.80 13.58 -7.32
N ASP A 186 -20.43 14.72 -7.58
CA ASP A 186 -21.21 15.01 -8.78
C ASP A 186 -20.32 15.06 -10.02
N PHE A 187 -19.10 15.54 -9.89
CA PHE A 187 -18.09 15.51 -10.92
C PHE A 187 -17.66 14.08 -11.24
N PHE A 188 -17.33 13.26 -10.24
CA PHE A 188 -17.06 11.83 -10.43
C PHE A 188 -18.26 11.08 -11.04
N ARG A 189 -19.48 11.42 -10.63
CA ARG A 189 -20.73 10.82 -11.16
C ARG A 189 -21.02 11.24 -12.60
N LYS A 190 -20.98 12.53 -12.93
CA LYS A 190 -21.18 13.03 -14.31
C LYS A 190 -20.07 12.59 -15.26
N TRP A 191 -18.90 12.28 -14.72
CA TRP A 191 -17.78 11.75 -15.48
C TRP A 191 -17.89 10.26 -15.78
N ASP A 192 -18.53 9.49 -14.91
CA ASP A 192 -18.93 8.10 -15.21
C ASP A 192 -20.03 8.06 -16.28
N GLU A 193 -20.97 9.02 -16.26
CA GLU A 193 -22.03 9.14 -17.28
C GLU A 193 -21.53 9.56 -18.68
N ALA A 194 -20.32 10.14 -18.78
CA ALA A 194 -19.78 10.71 -20.02
C ALA A 194 -18.78 9.80 -20.77
N ASP A 195 -18.32 8.72 -20.14
CA ASP A 195 -17.35 7.78 -20.69
C ASP A 195 -17.93 6.37 -20.54
N ASP A 196 -18.23 5.68 -21.65
CA ASP A 196 -18.77 4.29 -21.68
C ASP A 196 -17.84 3.26 -21.00
N SER A 197 -16.74 3.73 -20.39
CA SER A 197 -15.82 2.94 -19.61
C SER A 197 -15.91 3.31 -18.11
N ILE A 198 -16.60 2.43 -17.36
CA ILE A 198 -16.47 2.13 -15.91
C ILE A 198 -14.98 1.93 -15.46
N ALA A 199 -14.05 2.07 -16.41
CA ALA A 199 -12.65 1.82 -16.30
C ALA A 199 -11.90 2.78 -15.38
N SER A 200 -12.36 4.01 -15.19
CA SER A 200 -11.55 5.06 -14.56
C SER A 200 -11.51 5.03 -13.03
N MET A 201 -12.64 4.74 -12.38
CA MET A 201 -12.77 4.85 -10.91
C MET A 201 -11.95 3.84 -10.11
N HIS A 202 -11.61 2.70 -10.72
CA HIS A 202 -10.98 1.59 -10.02
C HIS A 202 -9.51 1.82 -9.63
N GLN A 203 -8.81 2.76 -10.29
CA GLN A 203 -7.42 3.10 -9.95
C GLN A 203 -7.31 3.82 -8.60
N LEU A 204 -8.38 4.47 -8.12
CA LEU A 204 -8.39 5.18 -6.83
C LEU A 204 -8.44 4.22 -5.62
N ILE A 205 -9.02 3.03 -5.80
CA ILE A 205 -9.30 2.07 -4.71
C ILE A 205 -8.10 1.15 -4.43
N CYS A 206 -7.10 1.15 -5.31
CA CYS A 206 -5.93 0.28 -5.20
C CYS A 206 -5.23 0.43 -3.83
N SER A 207 -5.11 1.65 -3.33
CA SER A 207 -4.52 1.99 -2.02
C SER A 207 -5.37 1.49 -0.86
N GLY A 208 -6.69 1.66 -0.94
CA GLY A 208 -7.61 1.11 0.04
C GLY A 208 -7.57 -0.42 0.12
N LEU A 209 -7.47 -1.09 -1.03
CA LEU A 209 -7.30 -2.54 -1.12
C LEU A 209 -6.01 -3.01 -0.44
N VAL A 210 -4.89 -2.34 -0.71
CA VAL A 210 -3.61 -2.65 -0.08
C VAL A 210 -3.74 -2.54 1.44
N GLN A 211 -4.21 -1.38 1.92
CA GLN A 211 -4.39 -1.09 3.34
C GLN A 211 -5.32 -2.10 4.04
N TYR A 212 -6.45 -2.44 3.41
CA TYR A 212 -7.40 -3.42 3.93
C TYR A 212 -6.78 -4.82 4.04
N SER A 213 -5.99 -5.23 3.03
CA SER A 213 -5.39 -6.57 3.01
C SER A 213 -4.42 -6.80 4.18
N PHE A 214 -3.65 -5.77 4.55
CA PHE A 214 -2.80 -5.81 5.75
C PHE A 214 -3.62 -5.94 7.03
N PHE A 215 -4.65 -5.11 7.18
CA PHE A 215 -5.53 -5.13 8.36
C PHE A 215 -6.23 -6.48 8.52
N GLU A 216 -6.89 -6.98 7.47
CA GLU A 216 -7.73 -8.17 7.56
C GLU A 216 -6.91 -9.43 7.80
N ALA A 217 -5.73 -9.54 7.15
CA ALA A 217 -4.81 -10.64 7.42
C ALA A 217 -4.36 -10.65 8.89
N LEU A 218 -4.11 -9.49 9.49
CA LEU A 218 -3.70 -9.40 10.89
C LEU A 218 -4.88 -9.73 11.81
N ARG A 219 -6.07 -9.18 11.52
CA ARG A 219 -7.30 -9.43 12.27
C ARG A 219 -7.62 -10.92 12.36
N ILE A 220 -7.62 -11.63 11.22
CA ILE A 220 -7.87 -13.07 11.16
C ILE A 220 -6.81 -13.85 11.94
N ARG A 221 -5.52 -13.47 11.83
CA ARG A 221 -4.46 -14.14 12.58
C ARG A 221 -4.62 -13.96 14.08
N ILE A 222 -4.94 -12.75 14.54
CA ILE A 222 -5.21 -12.49 15.95
C ILE A 222 -6.42 -13.32 16.41
N SER A 223 -7.52 -13.30 15.66
CA SER A 223 -8.71 -14.10 15.96
C SER A 223 -8.38 -15.58 16.14
N ASN A 224 -7.66 -16.17 15.19
CA ASN A 224 -7.25 -17.57 15.24
C ASN A 224 -6.28 -17.86 16.39
N ALA A 225 -5.36 -16.94 16.69
CA ALA A 225 -4.39 -17.08 17.76
C ALA A 225 -5.04 -16.94 19.16
N MET A 226 -6.11 -16.14 19.31
CA MET A 226 -6.85 -16.05 20.58
C MET A 226 -7.50 -17.38 20.99
N ALA A 227 -7.87 -18.21 20.01
CA ALA A 227 -8.48 -19.51 20.22
C ALA A 227 -7.50 -20.56 20.77
N ILE A 228 -6.19 -20.36 20.65
CA ILE A 228 -5.15 -21.30 21.06
C ILE A 228 -4.40 -20.72 22.27
N PRO A 229 -4.48 -21.31 23.48
CA PRO A 229 -3.88 -20.76 24.70
C PRO A 229 -2.41 -20.35 24.56
N GLU A 230 -1.60 -21.16 23.91
CA GLU A 230 -0.16 -20.95 23.68
C GLU A 230 0.13 -19.76 22.75
N HIS A 231 -0.84 -19.33 21.96
CA HIS A 231 -0.69 -18.25 20.99
C HIS A 231 -1.24 -16.90 21.49
N ARG A 232 -1.94 -16.89 22.64
CA ARG A 232 -2.64 -15.69 23.14
C ARG A 232 -1.73 -14.51 23.41
N GLU A 233 -0.51 -14.74 23.87
CA GLU A 233 0.44 -13.66 24.14
C GLU A 233 0.82 -12.94 22.84
N ALA A 234 1.11 -13.69 21.77
CA ALA A 234 1.36 -13.16 20.44
C ALA A 234 0.12 -12.42 19.90
N ALA A 235 -1.07 -13.00 20.06
CA ALA A 235 -2.33 -12.39 19.65
C ALA A 235 -2.57 -11.03 20.31
N MET A 236 -2.37 -10.93 21.63
CA MET A 236 -2.54 -9.69 22.39
C MET A 236 -1.48 -8.64 22.02
N SER A 237 -0.22 -9.06 21.85
CA SER A 237 0.86 -8.18 21.36
C SER A 237 0.52 -7.60 20.00
N ASN A 238 0.06 -8.44 19.07
CA ASN A 238 -0.32 -8.03 17.73
C ASN A 238 -1.56 -7.13 17.72
N LEU A 239 -2.54 -7.39 18.59
CA LEU A 239 -3.70 -6.51 18.77
C LEU A 239 -3.31 -5.12 19.26
N GLN A 240 -2.41 -5.04 20.25
CA GLN A 240 -1.90 -3.77 20.77
C GLN A 240 -1.15 -2.95 19.71
N ASN A 241 -0.50 -3.64 18.76
CA ASN A 241 0.28 -3.01 17.69
C ASN A 241 -0.46 -2.94 16.34
N MET A 242 -1.77 -3.23 16.31
CA MET A 242 -2.54 -3.25 15.06
C MET A 242 -2.56 -1.88 14.34
N GLU A 243 -2.38 -0.78 15.06
CA GLU A 243 -2.23 0.54 14.44
C GLU A 243 -0.99 0.65 13.54
N ARG A 244 0.05 -0.17 13.76
CA ARG A 244 1.29 -0.15 12.95
C ARG A 244 1.10 -0.73 11.54
N ILE A 245 -0.08 -1.28 11.22
CA ILE A 245 -0.45 -1.63 9.84
C ILE A 245 -1.29 -0.57 9.15
N LEU A 246 -1.63 0.52 9.82
CA LEU A 246 -2.35 1.65 9.23
C LEU A 246 -1.34 2.65 8.65
N PHE A 247 -1.28 2.74 7.32
CA PHE A 247 -0.33 3.59 6.61
C PHE A 247 -0.81 5.02 6.43
N ARG A 248 -2.11 5.26 6.62
CA ARG A 248 -2.71 6.59 6.61
C ARG A 248 -2.84 7.16 8.02
N GLU A 249 -3.05 8.47 8.10
CA GLU A 249 -3.42 9.11 9.36
C GLU A 249 -4.84 8.69 9.81
N ASP A 250 -4.99 8.55 11.13
CA ASP A 250 -6.25 8.31 11.86
C ASP A 250 -6.51 9.46 12.84
N PRO A 251 -6.83 10.68 12.34
CA PRO A 251 -7.01 11.85 13.20
C PRO A 251 -8.17 11.69 14.19
N ASP A 252 -9.19 10.91 13.82
CA ASP A 252 -10.39 10.67 14.62
C ASP A 252 -10.23 9.46 15.58
N GLY A 253 -9.05 8.83 15.58
CA GLY A 253 -8.73 7.67 16.42
C GLY A 253 -9.72 6.52 16.25
N ILE A 254 -10.23 6.30 15.03
CA ILE A 254 -11.19 5.24 14.70
C ILE A 254 -10.57 3.87 14.99
N LEU A 255 -9.38 3.59 14.45
CA LEU A 255 -8.72 2.30 14.64
C LEU A 255 -8.28 2.11 16.09
N LYS A 256 -7.79 3.18 16.73
CA LYS A 256 -7.43 3.15 18.15
C LYS A 256 -8.62 2.80 19.04
N ARG A 257 -9.79 3.41 18.80
CA ARG A 257 -11.03 3.09 19.52
C ARG A 257 -11.46 1.65 19.28
N TYR A 258 -11.40 1.16 18.04
CA TYR A 258 -11.69 -0.23 17.72
C TYR A 258 -10.80 -1.20 18.50
N ILE A 259 -9.47 -0.97 18.53
CA ILE A 259 -8.53 -1.79 19.31
C ILE A 259 -8.90 -1.80 20.80
N GLN A 260 -9.21 -0.63 21.38
CA GLN A 260 -9.61 -0.52 22.78
C GLN A 260 -10.91 -1.26 23.10
N GLN A 261 -11.91 -1.18 22.21
CA GLN A 261 -13.18 -1.87 22.35
C GLN A 261 -13.01 -3.39 22.29
N VAL A 262 -12.15 -3.89 21.40
CA VAL A 262 -11.80 -5.32 21.33
C VAL A 262 -11.08 -5.76 22.61
N GLN A 263 -10.10 -4.99 23.08
CA GLN A 263 -9.37 -5.30 24.32
C GLN A 263 -10.27 -5.30 25.56
N ALA A 264 -11.28 -4.41 25.59
CA ALA A 264 -12.28 -4.34 26.66
C ALA A 264 -13.36 -5.42 26.55
N GLY A 265 -13.35 -6.27 25.51
CA GLY A 265 -14.37 -7.27 25.26
C GLY A 265 -15.73 -6.70 24.83
N GLN A 266 -15.78 -5.42 24.45
CA GLN A 266 -16.97 -4.76 23.95
C GLN A 266 -17.28 -5.15 22.50
N LEU A 267 -16.24 -5.45 21.72
CA LEU A 267 -16.33 -6.02 20.38
C LEU A 267 -15.54 -7.33 20.34
N SER A 268 -16.00 -8.29 19.53
CA SER A 268 -15.21 -9.46 19.20
C SER A 268 -14.39 -9.19 17.94
N ILE A 269 -13.11 -9.54 17.97
CA ILE A 269 -12.22 -9.41 16.79
C ILE A 269 -12.63 -10.31 15.63
N ALA A 270 -13.43 -11.35 15.90
CA ALA A 270 -13.97 -12.27 14.90
C ALA A 270 -15.20 -11.71 14.16
N ASP A 271 -15.89 -10.71 14.74
CA ASP A 271 -17.10 -10.14 14.16
C ASP A 271 -16.80 -9.32 12.91
N LYS A 272 -17.82 -8.94 12.13
CA LYS A 272 -17.62 -8.07 10.97
C LYS A 272 -16.95 -6.76 11.40
N THR A 273 -15.94 -6.33 10.65
CA THR A 273 -15.27 -5.05 10.88
C THR A 273 -16.30 -3.89 10.83
N PRO A 274 -16.30 -2.99 11.82
CA PRO A 274 -17.16 -1.81 11.82
C PRO A 274 -17.01 -0.97 10.55
N GLU A 275 -18.10 -0.33 10.12
CA GLU A 275 -18.13 0.42 8.85
C GLU A 275 -17.18 1.61 8.85
N ASP A 276 -17.04 2.34 9.96
CA ASP A 276 -16.10 3.45 10.09
C ASP A 276 -14.63 3.01 9.97
N VAL A 277 -14.29 1.83 10.52
CA VAL A 277 -12.97 1.21 10.34
C VAL A 277 -12.76 0.81 8.87
N LEU A 278 -13.78 0.22 8.23
CA LEU A 278 -13.69 -0.12 6.80
C LEU A 278 -13.50 1.12 5.92
N ASP A 279 -14.24 2.19 6.19
CA ASP A 279 -14.15 3.46 5.47
C ASP A 279 -12.75 4.08 5.64
N LEU A 280 -12.21 4.06 6.87
CA LEU A 280 -10.84 4.47 7.14
C LEU A 280 -9.84 3.68 6.27
N LEU A 281 -9.91 2.35 6.30
CA LEU A 281 -8.96 1.49 5.57
C LEU A 281 -9.07 1.69 4.06
N LYS A 282 -10.30 1.71 3.53
CA LYS A 282 -10.55 1.71 2.09
C LYS A 282 -10.36 3.08 1.43
N THR A 283 -10.17 4.15 2.21
CA THR A 283 -9.93 5.50 1.68
C THR A 283 -8.47 5.95 1.77
N ALA A 284 -7.53 5.01 1.98
CA ALA A 284 -6.09 5.27 1.89
C ALA A 284 -5.68 5.72 0.47
N THR A 285 -4.69 6.58 0.35
CA THR A 285 -4.21 7.17 -0.90
C THR A 285 -2.74 6.82 -1.14
N PRO A 286 -2.20 6.88 -2.37
CA PRO A 286 -0.79 6.61 -2.62
C PRO A 286 0.16 7.45 -1.75
N ALA A 287 -0.23 8.69 -1.44
CA ALA A 287 0.54 9.57 -0.57
C ALA A 287 0.59 9.12 0.90
N ASP A 288 -0.46 8.44 1.39
CA ASP A 288 -0.42 7.84 2.72
C ASP A 288 0.70 6.81 2.80
N PHE A 289 0.84 5.97 1.77
CA PHE A 289 1.93 5.00 1.68
C PHE A 289 3.30 5.67 1.54
N ASN A 290 3.41 6.74 0.74
CA ASN A 290 4.62 7.55 0.61
C ASN A 290 5.07 8.08 1.98
N ASN A 291 4.15 8.67 2.73
CA ASN A 291 4.40 9.34 4.00
C ASN A 291 4.48 8.39 5.21
N SER A 292 3.96 7.18 5.09
CA SER A 292 3.88 6.23 6.20
C SER A 292 5.26 5.90 6.76
N SER A 293 5.40 6.09 8.08
CA SER A 293 6.56 5.69 8.88
C SER A 293 6.56 4.19 9.21
N HIS A 294 5.47 3.48 8.89
CA HIS A 294 5.37 2.03 9.04
C HIS A 294 5.84 1.28 7.78
N LEU A 295 6.24 2.02 6.75
CA LEU A 295 6.79 1.51 5.50
C LEU A 295 8.18 2.10 5.28
N GLN A 296 9.17 1.25 5.05
CA GLN A 296 10.53 1.67 4.71
C GLN A 296 10.73 1.67 3.19
N TRP A 297 11.40 2.70 2.67
CA TRP A 297 11.83 2.71 1.27
C TRP A 297 12.88 1.63 1.01
N ARG A 298 12.79 0.96 -0.13
CA ARG A 298 13.74 -0.07 -0.59
C ARG A 298 14.36 0.29 -1.92
N PHE A 299 13.53 0.60 -2.91
CA PHE A 299 14.00 0.93 -4.26
C PHE A 299 13.15 2.02 -4.90
N VAL A 300 13.76 2.76 -5.81
CA VAL A 300 13.07 3.58 -6.82
C VAL A 300 13.61 3.21 -8.19
N ILE A 301 12.71 3.04 -9.15
CA ILE A 301 13.02 2.85 -10.55
C ILE A 301 12.59 4.11 -11.28
N ASN A 302 13.54 4.80 -11.89
CA ASN A 302 13.28 6.03 -12.63
C ASN A 302 14.01 5.96 -13.97
N LYS A 303 13.29 6.14 -15.09
CA LYS A 303 13.87 6.10 -16.45
C LYS A 303 14.71 4.83 -16.71
N GLY A 304 14.26 3.70 -16.16
CA GLY A 304 14.93 2.40 -16.30
C GLY A 304 16.15 2.20 -15.38
N ALA A 305 16.62 3.24 -14.69
CA ALA A 305 17.64 3.13 -13.67
C ALA A 305 17.04 2.63 -12.34
N ILE A 306 17.76 1.75 -11.65
CA ILE A 306 17.36 1.13 -10.38
C ILE A 306 18.20 1.73 -9.27
N TRP A 307 17.52 2.36 -8.32
CA TRP A 307 18.13 3.04 -7.19
C TRP A 307 17.75 2.33 -5.90
N GLU A 308 18.73 1.82 -5.18
CA GLU A 308 18.54 1.31 -3.82
C GLU A 308 18.47 2.49 -2.85
N ILE A 309 17.44 2.50 -2.00
CA ILE A 309 17.25 3.56 -1.02
C ILE A 309 17.82 3.12 0.33
N LEU A 310 18.78 3.90 0.81
CA LEU A 310 19.49 3.65 2.06
C LEU A 310 19.22 4.78 3.06
N PRO A 311 19.12 4.49 4.37
CA PRO A 311 19.07 5.53 5.38
C PRO A 311 20.35 6.38 5.37
N ALA A 312 20.20 7.69 5.49
CA ALA A 312 21.30 8.64 5.55
C ALA A 312 21.08 9.69 6.64
N ALA A 313 22.13 10.46 6.94
CA ALA A 313 22.00 11.63 7.82
C ALA A 313 21.03 12.66 7.21
N ASP A 314 20.30 13.40 8.04
CA ASP A 314 19.38 14.46 7.57
C ASP A 314 20.09 15.56 6.77
N SER A 315 21.41 15.71 6.94
CA SER A 315 22.26 16.65 6.21
C SER A 315 22.82 16.12 4.89
N TYR A 316 22.52 14.87 4.51
CA TYR A 316 23.00 14.28 3.27
C TYR A 316 22.55 15.10 2.06
N GLN A 317 23.43 15.24 1.06
CA GLN A 317 23.16 15.91 -0.20
C GLN A 317 23.38 14.91 -1.34
N PRO A 318 22.50 14.89 -2.36
CA PRO A 318 22.67 14.00 -3.50
C PRO A 318 23.99 14.28 -4.21
N GLU A 319 24.62 13.22 -4.72
CA GLU A 319 25.91 13.27 -5.42
C GLU A 319 25.77 13.82 -6.85
N ASN A 320 24.57 13.72 -7.43
CA ASN A 320 24.27 14.17 -8.79
C ASN A 320 22.78 14.49 -8.98
N GLU A 321 22.43 15.06 -10.15
CA GLU A 321 21.05 15.46 -10.48
C GLU A 321 20.08 14.27 -10.58
N GLU A 322 20.53 13.10 -11.04
CA GLU A 322 19.68 11.92 -11.15
C GLU A 322 19.29 11.37 -9.77
N GLU A 323 20.26 11.33 -8.84
CA GLU A 323 19.99 10.99 -7.44
C GLU A 323 19.04 12.01 -6.81
N ALA A 324 19.24 13.31 -7.08
CA ALA A 324 18.35 14.36 -6.58
C ALA A 324 16.90 14.17 -7.06
N GLU A 325 16.69 13.85 -8.35
CA GLU A 325 15.36 13.56 -8.92
C GLU A 325 14.71 12.36 -8.20
N VAL A 326 15.50 11.32 -7.91
CA VAL A 326 15.01 10.14 -7.18
C VAL A 326 14.63 10.51 -5.75
N LEU A 327 15.52 11.16 -4.99
CA LEU A 327 15.28 11.55 -3.60
C LEU A 327 14.09 12.50 -3.48
N GLU A 328 13.82 13.32 -4.48
CA GLU A 328 12.62 14.16 -4.53
C GLU A 328 11.34 13.32 -4.44
N MET A 329 11.30 12.13 -5.05
CA MET A 329 10.13 11.24 -5.05
C MET A 329 9.82 10.65 -3.67
N LEU A 330 10.79 10.61 -2.75
CA LEU A 330 10.63 10.09 -1.39
C LEU A 330 10.17 11.18 -0.41
N GLY A 331 10.22 12.44 -0.84
CA GLY A 331 9.88 13.58 0.00
C GLY A 331 8.48 13.44 0.59
N PRO A 332 8.27 13.87 1.85
CA PRO A 332 6.94 13.85 2.43
C PRO A 332 6.02 14.69 1.56
N GLU A 333 4.99 14.04 1.07
CA GLU A 333 3.87 14.72 0.45
C GLU A 333 3.03 15.30 1.58
N HIS A 334 2.14 16.25 1.28
CA HIS A 334 1.14 16.64 2.28
C HIS A 334 1.73 17.17 3.58
N HIS A 335 2.22 18.41 3.60
CA HIS A 335 2.55 19.01 4.88
C HIS A 335 1.32 18.96 5.81
N PRO A 336 1.45 18.48 7.06
CA PRO A 336 0.41 18.69 8.04
C PRO A 336 0.19 20.20 8.11
N PHE A 337 -1.06 20.64 8.17
CA PHE A 337 -1.37 22.02 8.48
C PHE A 337 -0.57 22.37 9.74
N LYS A 338 0.38 23.31 9.64
CA LYS A 338 0.92 23.96 10.83
C LYS A 338 -0.30 24.52 11.57
N LYS A 339 -0.63 23.93 12.70
CA LYS A 339 -1.66 24.45 13.61
C LYS A 339 -1.30 25.87 14.02
#